data_AF-A0A8R2B8H3-F1
#
_entry.id   AF-A0A8R2B8H3-F1
#
_cell.length_a   1.000
_cell.length_b   1.000
_cell.length_c   1.000
_cell.angle_alpha   90.00
_cell.angle_beta   90.00
_cell.angle_gamma   90.00
#
_symmetry.space_group_name_H-M   'P 1'
#
loop_
_entity.id
_entity.type
_entity.pdbx_description
1 polymer ?
#
loop_
_entity_poly.entity_id
_entity_poly.type
_entity_poly.pdbx_seq_one_letter_code
_entity_poly.pdbx_strand_id
1 'polypeptide(L)'
;MTSTAGQQNNNIQEFVCRVMDLKTRKLSGRSDADDMKNATDTFRWLRNNSPQLDDAGKCQLLDSKLIETCLWYCDTYFANEPLSRSVLIQFLANFSVGHESAQRQIFGSFCGMLRHFIVSSGDSKLLNNSMMLLYNLCLCDVNFRENILRDVNIVQQIMTHWTQNEIEYSKIFLDSIFSNSKDFLLVYKNLPDTSKNQLMNIISIWLDHYHEEVSLEVIVVIKNNFFINCALEKITSHVVNVLAKASNIEKFNTEIKKHTTLLKKIMDLLVFIHKLAKDNDG
;
A
#
# COMPACT_ATOMS: atom_id res chain seq x y z
N MET A 1 -21.83 -39.27 -3.35
CA MET A 1 -21.86 -37.93 -2.71
C MET A 1 -20.97 -37.98 -1.49
N THR A 2 -19.68 -37.68 -1.66
CA THR A 2 -18.75 -37.45 -0.54
C THR A 2 -19.12 -36.13 0.12
N SER A 3 -19.31 -36.13 1.44
CA SER A 3 -19.71 -34.93 2.16
C SER A 3 -18.61 -33.87 2.07
N THR A 4 -18.97 -32.67 1.64
CA THR A 4 -18.08 -31.49 1.59
C THR A 4 -17.44 -31.20 2.96
N ALA A 5 -18.15 -31.53 4.05
CA ALA A 5 -17.64 -31.46 5.42
C ALA A 5 -16.45 -32.41 5.69
N GLY A 6 -16.43 -33.61 5.08
CA GLY A 6 -15.33 -34.58 5.25
C GLY A 6 -14.05 -34.15 4.53
N GLN A 7 -14.17 -33.48 3.38
CA GLN A 7 -13.01 -32.91 2.67
C GLN A 7 -12.45 -31.66 3.36
N GLN A 8 -13.30 -30.79 3.90
CA GLN A 8 -12.85 -29.60 4.64
C GLN A 8 -12.06 -29.97 5.91
N ASN A 9 -12.51 -30.97 6.66
CA ASN A 9 -11.84 -31.39 7.90
C ASN A 9 -10.45 -32.02 7.63
N ASN A 10 -10.30 -32.77 6.53
CA ASN A 10 -9.01 -33.32 6.09
C ASN A 10 -8.02 -32.22 5.68
N ASN A 11 -8.52 -31.14 5.06
CA ASN A 11 -7.66 -30.02 4.65
C ASN A 11 -7.06 -29.32 5.87
N ILE A 12 -7.87 -28.98 6.89
CA ILE A 12 -7.38 -28.29 8.09
C ILE A 12 -6.35 -29.14 8.85
N GLN A 13 -6.55 -30.46 8.94
CA GLN A 13 -5.57 -31.36 9.55
C GLN A 13 -4.22 -31.31 8.82
N GLU A 14 -4.20 -31.25 7.49
CA GLU A 14 -2.95 -31.12 6.74
C GLU A 14 -2.23 -29.80 7.06
N PHE A 15 -2.96 -28.68 7.16
CA PHE A 15 -2.38 -27.42 7.61
C PHE A 15 -1.74 -27.52 8.99
N VAL A 16 -2.45 -28.10 9.96
CA VAL A 16 -1.94 -28.27 11.32
C VAL A 16 -0.68 -29.13 11.31
N CYS A 17 -0.66 -30.24 10.58
CA CYS A 17 0.53 -31.08 10.42
C CYS A 17 1.73 -30.29 9.89
N ARG A 18 1.56 -29.53 8.81
CA ARG A 18 2.64 -28.71 8.22
C ARG A 18 3.16 -27.65 9.21
N VAL A 19 2.28 -27.01 9.97
CA VAL A 19 2.68 -26.03 10.99
C VAL A 19 3.41 -26.70 12.15
N MET A 20 3.00 -27.90 12.55
CA MET A 20 3.69 -28.68 13.59
C MET A 20 5.07 -29.17 13.13
N ASP A 21 5.23 -29.53 11.86
CA ASP A 21 6.53 -29.84 11.27
C ASP A 21 7.47 -28.64 11.34
N LEU A 22 6.99 -27.43 10.99
CA LEU A 22 7.76 -26.19 11.12
C LEU A 22 8.20 -25.93 12.57
N LYS A 23 7.31 -26.13 13.55
CA LYS A 23 7.67 -25.99 14.97
C LYS A 23 8.72 -27.01 15.41
N THR A 24 8.58 -28.26 14.97
CA THR A 24 9.53 -29.32 15.30
C THR A 24 10.90 -29.01 14.73
N ARG A 25 10.97 -28.52 13.49
CA ARG A 25 12.21 -28.04 12.86
C ARG A 25 12.84 -26.90 13.65
N LYS A 26 12.05 -25.86 13.98
CA LYS A 26 12.49 -24.74 14.83
C LYS A 26 13.14 -25.22 16.14
N LEU A 27 12.56 -26.22 16.80
CA LEU A 27 13.11 -26.78 18.04
C LEU A 27 14.37 -27.63 17.83
N SER A 28 14.52 -28.26 16.66
CA SER A 28 15.67 -29.11 16.35
C SER A 28 16.97 -28.32 16.10
N GLY A 29 16.87 -27.04 15.74
CA GLY A 29 18.02 -26.17 15.44
C GLY A 29 18.83 -26.57 14.19
N ARG A 30 18.37 -27.55 13.41
CA ARG A 30 19.00 -27.91 12.13
C ARG A 30 18.77 -26.79 11.11
N SER A 31 19.81 -26.49 10.34
CA SER A 31 19.79 -25.43 9.33
C SER A 31 20.82 -25.75 8.25
N ASP A 32 20.57 -26.81 7.50
CA ASP A 32 21.31 -27.10 6.26
C ASP A 32 20.49 -26.66 5.03
N ALA A 33 21.10 -26.74 3.85
CA ALA A 33 20.48 -26.27 2.61
C ALA A 33 19.20 -27.04 2.25
N ASP A 34 19.15 -28.34 2.56
CA ASP A 34 17.97 -29.17 2.29
C ASP A 34 16.84 -28.83 3.25
N ASP A 35 17.13 -28.59 4.54
CA ASP A 35 16.16 -28.13 5.51
C ASP A 35 15.58 -26.76 5.15
N MET A 36 16.43 -25.83 4.70
CA MET A 36 16.02 -24.50 4.22
C MET A 36 15.05 -24.58 3.04
N LYS A 37 15.38 -25.43 2.05
CA LYS A 37 14.53 -25.70 0.89
C LYS A 37 13.20 -26.30 1.33
N ASN A 38 13.22 -27.30 2.20
CA ASN A 38 12.03 -27.97 2.71
C ASN A 38 11.11 -27.03 3.51
N ALA A 39 11.67 -26.15 4.34
CA ALA A 39 10.91 -25.12 5.05
C ALA A 39 10.26 -24.13 4.06
N THR A 40 11.01 -23.70 3.05
CA THR A 40 10.51 -22.83 1.99
C THR A 40 9.38 -23.49 1.21
N ASP A 41 9.52 -24.77 0.85
CA ASP A 41 8.49 -25.55 0.16
C ASP A 41 7.23 -25.72 1.01
N THR A 42 7.39 -25.87 2.32
CA THR A 42 6.27 -25.89 3.27
C THR A 42 5.51 -24.56 3.23
N PHE A 43 6.19 -23.41 3.25
CA PHE A 43 5.53 -22.10 3.10
C PHE A 43 4.91 -21.90 1.72
N ARG A 44 5.48 -22.44 0.64
CA ARG A 44 4.83 -22.42 -0.70
C ARG A 44 3.52 -23.19 -0.68
N TRP A 45 3.50 -24.35 -0.03
CA TRP A 45 2.28 -25.13 0.12
C TRP A 45 1.24 -24.37 0.94
N LEU A 46 1.63 -23.81 2.09
CA LEU A 46 0.74 -23.01 2.94
C LEU A 46 0.15 -21.82 2.16
N ARG A 47 1.00 -21.07 1.44
CA ARG A 47 0.61 -19.94 0.59
C ARG A 47 -0.46 -20.30 -0.44
N ASN A 48 -0.30 -21.43 -1.13
CA ASN A 48 -1.19 -21.83 -2.22
C ASN A 48 -2.54 -22.32 -1.72
N ASN A 49 -2.59 -22.88 -0.52
CA ASN A 49 -3.80 -23.49 0.02
C ASN A 49 -4.52 -22.59 1.02
N SER A 50 -3.86 -21.61 1.64
CA SER A 50 -4.47 -20.78 2.71
C SER A 50 -5.74 -20.02 2.28
N PRO A 51 -5.96 -19.64 1.01
CA PRO A 51 -7.24 -19.06 0.58
C PRO A 51 -8.43 -20.02 0.69
N GLN A 52 -8.20 -21.33 0.81
CA GLN A 52 -9.24 -22.35 0.93
C GLN A 52 -9.69 -22.58 2.38
N LEU A 53 -9.00 -21.97 3.34
CA LEU A 53 -9.36 -22.05 4.76
C LEU A 53 -10.57 -21.17 5.05
N ASP A 54 -11.55 -21.77 5.74
CA ASP A 54 -12.63 -21.02 6.36
C ASP A 54 -12.17 -20.31 7.63
N ASP A 55 -13.05 -19.48 8.19
CA ASP A 55 -12.74 -18.69 9.39
C ASP A 55 -12.38 -19.58 10.59
N ALA A 56 -13.05 -20.74 10.74
CA ALA A 56 -12.77 -21.68 11.81
C ALA A 56 -11.34 -22.27 11.71
N GLY A 57 -10.95 -22.70 10.50
CA GLY A 57 -9.59 -23.19 10.24
C GLY A 57 -8.53 -22.11 10.43
N LYS A 58 -8.79 -20.86 10.00
CA LYS A 58 -7.89 -19.74 10.28
C LYS A 58 -7.75 -19.47 11.77
N CYS A 59 -8.84 -19.46 12.53
CA CYS A 59 -8.81 -19.31 14.00
C CYS A 59 -7.98 -20.40 14.67
N GLN A 60 -8.21 -21.66 14.30
CA GLN A 60 -7.45 -22.79 14.86
C GLN A 60 -5.94 -22.66 14.60
N LEU A 61 -5.54 -22.20 13.41
CA LEU A 61 -4.12 -21.97 13.12
C LEU A 61 -3.54 -20.79 13.90
N LEU A 62 -4.31 -19.71 14.10
CA LEU A 62 -3.90 -18.60 14.95
C LEU A 62 -3.68 -19.04 16.41
N ASP A 63 -4.62 -19.82 16.97
CA ASP A 63 -4.52 -20.37 18.32
C ASP A 63 -3.30 -21.29 18.49
N SER A 64 -2.86 -21.91 17.39
CA SER A 64 -1.63 -22.69 17.35
C SER A 64 -0.35 -21.84 17.38
N LYS A 65 -0.41 -20.52 17.55
CA LYS A 65 0.77 -19.62 17.50
C LYS A 65 1.47 -19.64 16.13
N LEU A 66 0.69 -19.76 15.06
CA LEU A 66 1.20 -19.72 13.69
C LEU A 66 2.01 -18.43 13.44
N ILE A 67 1.52 -17.28 13.90
CA ILE A 67 2.17 -15.99 13.65
C ILE A 67 3.54 -15.90 14.34
N GLU A 68 3.65 -16.37 15.59
CA GLU A 68 4.95 -16.46 16.31
C GLU A 68 5.94 -17.37 15.56
N THR A 69 5.44 -18.47 14.98
CA THR A 69 6.25 -19.39 14.18
C THR A 69 6.74 -18.71 12.91
N CYS A 70 5.85 -18.04 12.18
CA CYS A 70 6.19 -17.29 10.98
C CYS A 70 7.21 -16.18 11.27
N LEU A 71 7.06 -15.45 12.38
CA LEU A 71 7.96 -14.37 12.75
C LEU A 71 9.39 -14.90 12.94
N TRP A 72 9.55 -15.99 13.70
CA TRP A 72 10.85 -16.61 13.89
C TRP A 72 11.47 -17.07 12.57
N TYR A 73 10.67 -17.69 11.69
CA TYR A 73 11.17 -18.09 10.37
C TYR A 73 11.60 -16.89 9.53
N CYS A 74 10.85 -15.80 9.54
CA CYS A 74 11.18 -14.63 8.73
C CYS A 74 12.38 -13.85 9.26
N ASP A 75 12.44 -13.64 10.58
CA ASP A 75 13.45 -12.81 11.24
C ASP A 75 14.78 -13.56 11.42
N THR A 76 14.70 -14.81 11.89
CA THR A 76 15.86 -15.59 12.31
C THR A 76 16.31 -16.57 11.24
N TYR A 77 15.41 -17.44 10.78
CA TYR A 77 15.81 -18.58 9.94
C TYR A 77 16.08 -18.16 8.48
N PHE A 78 15.18 -17.37 7.87
CA PHE A 78 15.31 -16.85 6.51
C PHE A 78 16.02 -15.50 6.47
N ALA A 79 16.84 -15.15 7.47
CA ALA A 79 17.36 -13.81 7.66
C ALA A 79 18.09 -13.25 6.43
N ASN A 80 18.79 -14.14 5.72
CA ASN A 80 19.59 -13.83 4.54
C ASN A 80 19.01 -14.44 3.25
N GLU A 81 17.74 -14.85 3.27
CA GLU A 81 17.07 -15.55 2.16
C GLU A 81 15.85 -14.77 1.66
N PRO A 82 16.04 -13.75 0.79
CA PRO A 82 14.95 -12.88 0.32
C PRO A 82 13.81 -13.64 -0.35
N LEU A 83 14.11 -14.69 -1.12
CA LEU A 83 13.10 -15.52 -1.77
C LEU A 83 12.21 -16.23 -0.73
N SER A 84 12.80 -16.83 0.30
CA SER A 84 12.06 -17.54 1.33
C SER A 84 11.24 -16.59 2.19
N ARG A 85 11.79 -15.41 2.53
CA ARG A 85 11.03 -14.31 3.15
C ARG A 85 9.85 -13.89 2.27
N SER A 86 10.07 -13.69 0.97
CA SER A 86 9.02 -13.30 0.02
C SER A 86 7.88 -14.32 -0.05
N VAL A 87 8.18 -15.62 -0.06
CA VAL A 87 7.18 -16.71 -0.02
C VAL A 87 6.37 -16.68 1.27
N LEU A 88 7.05 -16.52 2.42
CA LEU A 88 6.39 -16.44 3.73
C LEU A 88 5.48 -15.20 3.84
N ILE A 89 5.94 -14.04 3.38
CA ILE A 89 5.14 -12.81 3.38
C ILE A 89 3.90 -12.97 2.48
N GLN A 90 4.04 -13.60 1.31
CA GLN A 90 2.88 -13.91 0.45
C GLN A 90 1.89 -14.86 1.13
N PHE A 91 2.39 -15.85 1.89
CA PHE A 91 1.52 -16.72 2.68
C PHE A 91 0.71 -15.90 3.69
N LEU A 92 1.36 -15.02 4.46
CA LEU A 92 0.68 -14.18 5.45
C LEU A 92 -0.36 -13.26 4.78
N ALA A 93 -0.03 -12.68 3.63
CA ALA A 93 -0.97 -11.87 2.87
C ALA A 93 -2.21 -12.67 2.47
N ASN A 94 -2.04 -13.85 1.86
CA ASN A 94 -3.13 -14.73 1.45
C ASN A 94 -3.96 -15.20 2.65
N PHE A 95 -3.31 -15.56 3.75
CA PHE A 95 -3.96 -16.01 4.98
C PHE A 95 -4.80 -14.90 5.62
N SER A 96 -4.32 -13.66 5.57
CA SER A 96 -4.97 -12.49 6.18
C SER A 96 -6.22 -11.99 5.43
N VAL A 97 -6.43 -12.39 4.17
CA VAL A 97 -7.54 -11.88 3.34
C VAL A 97 -8.88 -12.14 4.04
N GLY A 98 -9.64 -11.05 4.26
CA GLY A 98 -10.98 -11.08 4.84
C GLY A 98 -11.05 -11.53 6.30
N HIS A 99 -9.93 -11.63 7.03
CA HIS A 99 -9.90 -12.21 8.37
C HIS A 99 -9.25 -11.27 9.40
N GLU A 100 -10.08 -10.52 10.11
CA GLU A 100 -9.70 -9.43 11.02
C GLU A 100 -8.73 -9.87 12.14
N SER A 101 -8.98 -11.02 12.76
CA SER A 101 -8.10 -11.55 13.82
C SER A 101 -6.70 -11.88 13.28
N ALA A 102 -6.62 -12.40 12.04
CA ALA A 102 -5.34 -12.70 11.41
C ALA A 102 -4.59 -11.41 11.10
N GLN A 103 -5.27 -10.42 10.51
CA GLN A 103 -4.67 -9.12 10.21
C GLN A 103 -4.15 -8.45 11.48
N ARG A 104 -4.92 -8.43 12.57
CA ARG A 104 -4.48 -7.85 13.86
C ARG A 104 -3.23 -8.54 14.43
N GLN A 105 -3.21 -9.88 14.46
CA GLN A 105 -2.07 -10.62 15.00
C GLN A 105 -0.82 -10.47 14.13
N ILE A 106 -0.98 -10.54 12.80
CA ILE A 106 0.10 -10.30 11.85
C ILE A 106 0.64 -8.89 12.02
N PHE A 107 -0.23 -7.88 12.07
CA PHE A 107 0.17 -6.49 12.30
C PHE A 107 1.00 -6.34 13.58
N GLY A 108 0.50 -6.86 14.71
CA GLY A 108 1.20 -6.77 16.00
C GLY A 108 2.59 -7.41 15.99
N SER A 109 2.82 -8.39 15.12
CA SER A 109 4.09 -9.14 15.06
C SER A 109 5.03 -8.71 13.94
N PHE A 110 4.50 -8.25 12.79
CA PHE A 110 5.27 -8.00 11.57
C PHE A 110 5.39 -6.53 11.17
N CYS A 111 4.71 -5.59 11.84
CA CYS A 111 4.71 -4.17 11.45
C CYS A 111 6.13 -3.61 11.24
N GLY A 112 7.02 -3.76 12.21
CA GLY A 112 8.39 -3.26 12.10
C GLY A 112 9.18 -3.88 10.93
N MET A 113 9.00 -5.19 10.72
CA MET A 113 9.67 -5.91 9.64
C MET A 113 9.13 -5.52 8.26
N LEU A 114 7.81 -5.33 8.11
CA LEU A 114 7.20 -4.88 6.87
C LEU A 114 7.67 -3.48 6.49
N ARG A 115 7.76 -2.58 7.47
CA ARG A 115 8.35 -1.24 7.25
C ARG A 115 9.78 -1.34 6.73
N HIS A 116 10.59 -2.20 7.34
CA HIS A 116 11.96 -2.42 6.90
C HIS A 116 12.02 -2.96 5.47
N PHE A 117 11.21 -3.97 5.12
CA PHE A 117 11.20 -4.52 3.77
C PHE A 117 10.76 -3.51 2.71
N ILE A 118 9.74 -2.68 3.00
CA ILE A 118 9.27 -1.67 2.06
C ILE A 118 10.32 -0.57 1.86
N VAL A 119 11.05 -0.20 2.91
CA VAL A 119 12.01 0.91 2.84
C VAL A 119 13.38 0.48 2.31
N SER A 120 13.78 -0.77 2.52
CA SER A 120 15.16 -1.20 2.34
C SER A 120 15.36 -2.40 1.42
N SER A 121 14.30 -3.09 0.97
CA SER A 121 14.47 -4.26 0.12
C SER A 121 14.90 -3.90 -1.30
N GLY A 122 16.02 -4.47 -1.75
CA GLY A 122 16.39 -4.50 -3.17
C GLY A 122 15.71 -5.64 -3.96
N ASP A 123 15.07 -6.60 -3.28
CA ASP A 123 14.35 -7.70 -3.93
C ASP A 123 12.91 -7.28 -4.25
N SER A 124 12.57 -7.29 -5.55
CA SER A 124 11.27 -6.83 -6.06
C SER A 124 10.11 -7.74 -5.64
N LYS A 125 10.33 -9.04 -5.47
CA LYS A 125 9.28 -9.99 -5.06
C LYS A 125 8.96 -9.84 -3.58
N LEU A 126 9.98 -9.67 -2.74
CA LEU A 126 9.81 -9.40 -1.32
C LEU A 126 9.08 -8.07 -1.11
N LEU A 127 9.48 -7.04 -1.86
CA LEU A 127 8.83 -5.73 -1.84
C LEU A 127 7.36 -5.82 -2.25
N ASN A 128 7.04 -6.45 -3.39
CA ASN A 128 5.65 -6.60 -3.86
C ASN A 128 4.77 -7.31 -2.83
N ASN A 129 5.27 -8.40 -2.25
CA ASN A 129 4.49 -9.18 -1.30
C ASN A 129 4.34 -8.43 0.04
N SER A 130 5.33 -7.64 0.42
CA SER A 130 5.25 -6.76 1.60
C SER A 130 4.21 -5.65 1.39
N MET A 131 4.17 -5.06 0.20
CA MET A 131 3.18 -4.05 -0.21
C MET A 131 1.75 -4.61 -0.22
N MET A 132 1.56 -5.81 -0.77
CA MET A 132 0.27 -6.51 -0.73
C MET A 132 -0.15 -6.82 0.70
N LEU A 133 0.75 -7.35 1.55
CA LEU A 133 0.41 -7.62 2.95
C LEU A 133 0.04 -6.30 3.66
N LEU A 134 0.82 -5.24 3.48
CA LEU A 134 0.53 -3.92 4.05
C LEU A 134 -0.88 -3.44 3.66
N TYR A 135 -1.22 -3.54 2.37
CA TYR A 135 -2.56 -3.18 1.88
C TYR A 135 -3.65 -3.99 2.58
N ASN A 136 -3.52 -5.31 2.63
CA ASN A 136 -4.49 -6.19 3.30
C ASN A 136 -4.67 -5.83 4.77
N LEU A 137 -3.58 -5.51 5.48
CA LEU A 137 -3.63 -5.08 6.88
C LEU A 137 -4.35 -3.73 7.05
N CYS A 138 -4.24 -2.82 6.09
CA CYS A 138 -4.90 -1.51 6.11
C CYS A 138 -6.41 -1.57 5.83
N LEU A 139 -6.96 -2.70 5.36
CA LEU A 139 -8.38 -2.83 5.05
C LEU A 139 -9.27 -2.90 6.30
N CYS A 140 -8.80 -3.53 7.38
CA CYS A 140 -9.64 -3.80 8.55
C CYS A 140 -9.38 -2.87 9.74
N ASP A 141 -8.21 -2.24 9.82
CA ASP A 141 -7.88 -1.33 10.94
C ASP A 141 -7.64 0.09 10.42
N VAL A 142 -8.62 0.96 10.65
CA VAL A 142 -8.58 2.38 10.25
C VAL A 142 -7.44 3.12 10.95
N ASN A 143 -7.16 2.82 12.21
CA ASN A 143 -6.07 3.48 12.93
C ASN A 143 -4.72 3.05 12.37
N PHE A 144 -4.58 1.77 12.01
CA PHE A 144 -3.38 1.29 11.35
C PHE A 144 -3.19 1.94 9.97
N ARG A 145 -4.24 1.97 9.14
CA ARG A 145 -4.22 2.68 7.85
C ARG A 145 -3.76 4.12 8.02
N GLU A 146 -4.34 4.86 8.97
CA GLU A 146 -3.93 6.23 9.24
C GLU A 146 -2.45 6.35 9.64
N ASN A 147 -1.94 5.44 10.47
CA ASN A 147 -0.52 5.42 10.84
C ASN A 147 0.40 5.19 9.65
N ILE A 148 0.01 4.31 8.71
CA ILE A 148 0.76 4.06 7.49
C ILE A 148 0.71 5.25 6.53
N LEU A 149 -0.46 5.87 6.35
CA LEU A 149 -0.62 7.07 5.52
C LEU A 149 0.14 8.29 6.05
N ARG A 150 0.45 8.32 7.36
CA ARG A 150 1.32 9.33 7.98
C ARG A 150 2.81 9.00 7.89
N ASP A 151 3.17 7.75 7.59
CA ASP A 151 4.57 7.32 7.53
C ASP A 151 5.20 7.77 6.21
N VAL A 152 5.95 8.85 6.29
CA VAL A 152 6.60 9.51 5.15
C VAL A 152 7.48 8.53 4.36
N ASN A 153 8.24 7.69 5.05
CA ASN A 153 9.18 6.78 4.39
C ASN A 153 8.45 5.73 3.57
N ILE A 154 7.39 5.15 4.12
CA ILE A 154 6.56 4.18 3.41
C ILE A 154 5.93 4.83 2.19
N VAL A 155 5.23 5.96 2.36
CA VAL A 155 4.51 6.62 1.26
C VAL A 155 5.46 7.06 0.15
N GLN A 156 6.63 7.60 0.48
CA GLN A 156 7.65 7.97 -0.50
C GLN A 156 8.12 6.76 -1.32
N GLN A 157 8.31 5.61 -0.69
CA GLN A 157 8.69 4.39 -1.40
C GLN A 157 7.58 3.90 -2.32
N ILE A 158 6.32 3.92 -1.86
CA ILE A 158 5.15 3.58 -2.70
C ILE A 158 5.10 4.47 -3.95
N MET A 159 5.23 5.79 -3.78
CA MET A 159 5.24 6.74 -4.90
C MET A 159 6.42 6.51 -5.86
N THR A 160 7.60 6.21 -5.32
CA THR A 160 8.81 5.96 -6.11
C THR A 160 8.69 4.67 -6.92
N HIS A 161 8.22 3.59 -6.29
CA HIS A 161 8.03 2.30 -6.92
C HIS A 161 6.97 2.30 -8.01
N TRP A 162 5.87 3.02 -7.81
CA TRP A 162 4.90 3.21 -8.88
C TRP A 162 5.52 3.93 -10.08
N THR A 163 6.31 4.98 -9.83
CA THR A 163 6.94 5.79 -10.89
C THR A 163 8.02 5.03 -11.68
N GLN A 164 8.77 4.13 -11.03
CA GLN A 164 9.92 3.45 -11.65
C GLN A 164 9.60 2.08 -12.23
N ASN A 165 8.76 1.31 -11.55
CA ASN A 165 8.58 -0.12 -11.80
C ASN A 165 7.10 -0.54 -11.91
N GLU A 166 6.15 0.39 -11.75
CA GLU A 166 4.70 0.15 -11.80
C GLU A 166 4.25 -1.09 -11.02
N ILE A 167 4.71 -1.22 -9.78
CA ILE A 167 4.29 -2.31 -8.91
C ILE A 167 2.77 -2.23 -8.69
N GLU A 168 2.05 -3.30 -9.04
CA GLU A 168 0.58 -3.39 -8.98
C GLU A 168 0.01 -2.96 -7.61
N TYR A 169 0.60 -3.43 -6.52
CA TYR A 169 0.14 -3.06 -5.17
C TYR A 169 0.47 -1.61 -4.79
N SER A 170 1.49 -0.99 -5.40
CA SER A 170 1.70 0.45 -5.25
C SER A 170 0.59 1.23 -5.94
N LYS A 171 0.12 0.75 -7.11
CA LYS A 171 -1.04 1.32 -7.79
C LYS A 171 -2.30 1.21 -6.93
N ILE A 172 -2.61 0.03 -6.41
CA ILE A 172 -3.79 -0.20 -5.55
C ILE A 172 -3.74 0.70 -4.31
N PHE A 173 -2.57 0.87 -3.70
CA PHE A 173 -2.42 1.73 -2.53
C PHE A 173 -2.62 3.21 -2.88
N LEU A 174 -2.05 3.70 -3.99
CA LEU A 174 -2.22 5.08 -4.46
C LEU A 174 -3.66 5.36 -4.89
N ASP A 175 -4.32 4.42 -5.55
CA ASP A 175 -5.74 4.49 -5.85
C ASP A 175 -6.52 4.78 -4.56
N SER A 176 -6.29 4.00 -3.51
CA SER A 176 -6.96 4.19 -2.22
C SER A 176 -6.76 5.58 -1.58
N ILE A 177 -5.65 6.28 -1.90
CA ILE A 177 -5.38 7.66 -1.49
C ILE A 177 -6.19 8.64 -2.34
N PHE A 178 -6.36 8.38 -3.64
CA PHE A 178 -7.07 9.25 -4.59
C PHE A 178 -8.59 9.04 -4.59
N SER A 179 -9.08 7.92 -4.06
CA SER A 179 -10.51 7.64 -3.96
C SER A 179 -11.24 8.49 -2.92
N ASN A 180 -10.54 9.16 -1.98
CA ASN A 180 -11.18 10.02 -0.99
C ASN A 180 -10.31 11.20 -0.52
N SER A 181 -10.97 12.31 -0.17
CA SER A 181 -10.29 13.54 0.23
C SER A 181 -9.56 13.46 1.57
N LYS A 182 -10.04 12.65 2.51
CA LYS A 182 -9.46 12.51 3.86
C LYS A 182 -8.06 11.91 3.80
N ASP A 183 -7.91 10.77 3.12
CA ASP A 183 -6.64 10.06 3.00
C ASP A 183 -5.63 10.86 2.17
N PHE A 184 -6.08 11.46 1.07
CA PHE A 184 -5.27 12.37 0.29
C PHE A 184 -4.71 13.52 1.13
N LEU A 185 -5.56 14.21 1.91
CA LEU A 185 -5.11 15.29 2.79
C LEU A 185 -4.19 14.81 3.89
N LEU A 186 -4.45 13.62 4.44
CA LEU A 186 -3.62 13.02 5.47
C LEU A 186 -2.20 12.78 4.94
N VAL A 187 -2.09 12.15 3.77
CA VAL A 187 -0.80 11.93 3.10
C VAL A 187 -0.13 13.27 2.78
N TYR A 188 -0.83 14.17 2.08
CA TYR A 188 -0.27 15.43 1.61
C TYR A 188 0.29 16.29 2.75
N LYS A 189 -0.39 16.34 3.91
CA LYS A 189 0.04 17.14 5.06
C LYS A 189 1.32 16.61 5.72
N ASN A 190 1.55 15.30 5.69
CA ASN A 190 2.71 14.68 6.34
C ASN A 190 3.93 14.61 5.42
N LEU A 191 3.75 14.67 4.10
CA LEU A 191 4.87 14.65 3.15
C LEU A 191 5.72 15.94 3.22
N PRO A 192 7.05 15.85 3.00
CA PRO A 192 7.88 17.02 2.74
C PRO A 192 7.53 17.66 1.39
N ASP A 193 7.91 18.93 1.21
CA ASP A 193 7.49 19.71 0.03
C ASP A 193 7.94 19.11 -1.31
N THR A 194 9.13 18.50 -1.35
CA THR A 194 9.62 17.77 -2.54
C THR A 194 8.70 16.61 -2.92
N SER A 195 8.22 15.85 -1.94
CA SER A 195 7.31 14.72 -2.14
C SER A 195 5.86 15.15 -2.38
N LYS A 196 5.43 16.30 -1.87
CA LYS A 196 4.12 16.89 -2.25
C LYS A 196 4.05 17.18 -3.74
N ASN A 197 5.13 17.71 -4.32
CA ASN A 197 5.23 17.93 -5.76
C ASN A 197 5.18 16.61 -6.54
N GLN A 198 5.90 15.59 -6.06
CA GLN A 198 5.83 14.24 -6.64
C GLN A 198 4.40 13.68 -6.61
N LEU A 199 3.69 13.78 -5.48
CA LEU A 199 2.31 13.32 -5.35
C LEU A 199 1.37 14.02 -6.35
N MET A 200 1.50 15.35 -6.48
CA MET A 200 0.71 16.12 -7.47
C MET A 200 1.06 15.72 -8.91
N ASN A 201 2.33 15.43 -9.18
CA ASN A 201 2.75 14.92 -10.48
C ASN A 201 2.16 13.53 -10.77
N ILE A 202 2.16 12.64 -9.78
CA ILE A 202 1.52 11.32 -9.87
C ILE A 202 0.03 11.47 -10.18
N ILE A 203 -0.72 12.32 -9.46
CA ILE A 203 -2.14 12.59 -9.75
C ILE A 203 -2.31 13.12 -11.17
N SER A 204 -1.42 14.01 -11.61
CA SER A 204 -1.46 14.54 -12.98
C SER A 204 -1.33 13.42 -14.02
N ILE A 205 -0.41 12.47 -13.85
CA ILE A 205 -0.27 11.30 -14.72
C ILE A 205 -1.48 10.36 -14.58
N TRP A 206 -1.98 10.19 -13.36
CA TRP A 206 -3.13 9.36 -13.04
C TRP A 206 -4.38 9.84 -13.77
N LEU A 207 -4.60 11.15 -13.86
CA LEU A 207 -5.71 11.75 -14.59
C LEU A 207 -5.65 11.52 -16.11
N ASP A 208 -4.47 11.28 -16.68
CA ASP A 208 -4.35 10.96 -18.11
C ASP A 208 -4.79 9.50 -18.40
N HIS A 209 -4.61 8.59 -17.45
CA HIS A 209 -4.71 7.14 -17.69
C HIS A 209 -5.84 6.44 -16.92
N TYR A 210 -6.22 6.97 -15.75
CA TYR A 210 -7.09 6.33 -14.75
C TYR A 210 -8.08 7.33 -14.15
N HIS A 211 -8.59 8.28 -14.95
CA HIS A 211 -9.41 9.39 -14.47
C HIS A 211 -10.67 8.99 -13.68
N GLU A 212 -11.23 7.80 -13.93
CA GLU A 212 -12.40 7.29 -13.21
C GLU A 212 -12.12 7.07 -11.71
N GLU A 213 -10.87 6.70 -11.39
CA GLU A 213 -10.39 6.35 -10.05
C GLU A 213 -10.13 7.58 -9.16
N VAL A 214 -9.84 8.74 -9.76
CA VAL A 214 -9.65 9.97 -8.98
C VAL A 214 -11.02 10.51 -8.55
N SER A 215 -11.22 10.66 -7.24
CA SER A 215 -12.48 11.16 -6.70
C SER A 215 -12.66 12.65 -6.97
N LEU A 216 -13.92 13.07 -7.18
CA LEU A 216 -14.28 14.48 -7.32
C LEU A 216 -13.87 15.27 -6.07
N GLU A 217 -14.00 14.67 -4.88
CA GLU A 217 -13.64 15.30 -3.62
C GLU A 217 -12.15 15.66 -3.55
N VAL A 218 -11.27 14.79 -4.04
CA VAL A 218 -9.83 15.08 -4.11
C VAL A 218 -9.59 16.28 -5.03
N ILE A 219 -10.24 16.33 -6.20
CA ILE A 219 -10.12 17.47 -7.12
C ILE A 219 -10.64 18.77 -6.48
N VAL A 220 -11.76 18.72 -5.76
CA VAL A 220 -12.31 19.88 -5.03
C VAL A 220 -11.36 20.37 -3.96
N VAL A 221 -10.77 19.45 -3.18
CA VAL A 221 -9.76 19.78 -2.18
C VAL A 221 -8.55 20.44 -2.83
N ILE A 222 -8.06 19.91 -3.94
CA ILE A 222 -6.90 20.48 -4.64
C ILE A 222 -7.20 21.89 -5.13
N LYS A 223 -8.35 22.06 -5.79
CA LYS A 223 -8.84 23.36 -6.27
C LYS A 223 -8.94 24.37 -5.13
N ASN A 224 -9.60 24.01 -4.04
CA ASN A 224 -9.91 24.97 -2.98
C ASN A 224 -8.67 25.29 -2.13
N ASN A 225 -7.96 24.26 -1.67
CA ASN A 225 -6.92 24.43 -0.65
C ASN A 225 -5.56 24.76 -1.25
N PHE A 226 -5.25 24.27 -2.45
CA PHE A 226 -3.91 24.40 -3.03
C PHE A 226 -3.86 25.36 -4.22
N PHE A 227 -5.01 25.83 -4.70
CA PHE A 227 -5.09 26.84 -5.75
C PHE A 227 -5.83 28.10 -5.32
N ILE A 228 -7.13 28.01 -5.01
CA ILE A 228 -7.97 29.19 -4.70
C ILE A 228 -7.49 29.90 -3.42
N ASN A 229 -7.38 29.16 -2.32
CA ASN A 229 -7.05 29.73 -1.00
C ASN A 229 -5.54 29.89 -0.77
N CYS A 230 -4.70 29.50 -1.73
CA CYS A 230 -3.25 29.55 -1.60
C CYS A 230 -2.70 30.93 -2.00
N ALA A 231 -1.62 31.39 -1.35
CA ALA A 231 -0.88 32.58 -1.80
C ALA A 231 -0.29 32.33 -3.19
N LEU A 232 -0.25 33.36 -4.06
CA LEU A 232 0.14 33.19 -5.47
C LEU A 232 1.54 32.60 -5.61
N GLU A 233 2.49 33.03 -4.78
CA GLU A 233 3.89 32.56 -4.85
C GLU A 233 4.05 31.09 -4.42
N LYS A 234 3.04 30.52 -3.77
CA LYS A 234 3.02 29.13 -3.29
C LYS A 234 2.28 28.17 -4.23
N ILE A 235 1.67 28.67 -5.30
CA ILE A 235 1.01 27.83 -6.29
C ILE A 235 2.07 27.18 -7.17
N THR A 236 2.11 25.85 -7.18
CA THR A 236 3.07 25.09 -7.99
C THR A 236 2.52 24.76 -9.36
N SER A 237 3.41 24.60 -10.35
CA SER A 237 3.04 24.15 -11.70
C SER A 237 2.30 22.79 -11.69
N HIS A 238 2.64 21.90 -10.75
CA HIS A 238 1.95 20.61 -10.62
C HIS A 238 0.48 20.76 -10.21
N VAL A 239 0.15 21.67 -9.30
CA VAL A 239 -1.26 21.95 -8.94
C VAL A 239 -2.02 22.48 -10.16
N VAL A 240 -1.42 23.40 -10.91
CA VAL A 240 -2.01 23.94 -12.14
C VAL A 240 -2.24 22.83 -13.16
N ASN A 241 -1.27 21.94 -13.36
CA ASN A 241 -1.36 20.82 -14.29
C ASN A 241 -2.46 19.82 -13.92
N VAL A 242 -2.61 19.49 -12.62
CA VAL A 242 -3.70 18.64 -12.14
C VAL A 242 -5.06 19.27 -12.47
N LEU A 243 -5.25 20.56 -12.17
CA LEU A 243 -6.51 21.25 -12.44
C LEU A 243 -6.80 21.39 -13.94
N ALA A 244 -5.78 21.66 -14.76
CA ALA A 244 -5.92 21.74 -16.20
C ALA A 244 -6.40 20.41 -16.79
N LYS A 245 -5.76 19.29 -16.41
CA LYS A 245 -6.16 17.95 -16.86
C LYS A 245 -7.54 17.57 -16.35
N ALA A 246 -7.82 17.79 -15.07
CA ALA A 246 -9.14 17.56 -14.51
C ALA A 246 -10.22 18.36 -15.26
N SER A 247 -9.93 19.59 -15.70
CA SER A 247 -10.90 20.42 -16.44
C SER A 247 -11.32 19.86 -17.80
N ASN A 248 -10.51 18.95 -18.38
CA ASN A 248 -10.82 18.28 -19.64
C ASN A 248 -11.70 17.04 -19.46
N ILE A 249 -11.86 16.55 -18.22
CA ILE A 249 -12.66 15.36 -17.91
C ILE A 249 -14.06 15.82 -17.49
N GLU A 250 -15.09 15.31 -18.16
CA GLU A 250 -16.48 15.75 -18.01
C GLU A 250 -16.97 15.73 -16.55
N LYS A 251 -16.65 14.64 -15.83
CA LYS A 251 -16.97 14.45 -14.40
C LYS A 251 -16.49 15.60 -13.51
N PHE A 252 -15.35 16.23 -13.83
CA PHE A 252 -14.77 17.32 -13.03
C PHE A 252 -15.00 18.70 -13.65
N ASN A 253 -15.22 18.78 -14.96
CA ASN A 253 -15.32 20.03 -15.72
C ASN A 253 -16.35 20.98 -15.12
N THR A 254 -17.53 20.45 -14.80
CA THR A 254 -18.62 21.23 -14.19
C THR A 254 -18.22 21.82 -12.85
N GLU A 255 -17.47 21.10 -12.03
CA GLU A 255 -17.03 21.57 -10.71
C GLU A 255 -15.89 22.59 -10.78
N ILE A 256 -15.00 22.45 -11.76
CA ILE A 256 -13.90 23.39 -11.97
C ILE A 256 -14.44 24.72 -12.52
N LYS A 257 -15.30 24.69 -13.54
CA LYS A 257 -15.75 25.93 -14.22
C LYS A 257 -16.81 26.75 -13.48
N LYS A 258 -17.50 26.21 -12.48
CA LYS A 258 -18.65 26.87 -11.82
C LYS A 258 -18.30 28.03 -10.89
N HIS A 259 -17.03 28.25 -10.54
CA HIS A 259 -16.65 29.23 -9.52
C HIS A 259 -16.03 30.51 -10.07
N THR A 260 -16.67 31.66 -9.83
CA THR A 260 -16.13 33.00 -10.13
C THR A 260 -14.76 33.25 -9.48
N THR A 261 -14.53 32.72 -8.27
CA THR A 261 -13.24 32.81 -7.58
C THR A 261 -12.10 32.16 -8.36
N LEU A 262 -12.39 31.10 -9.12
CA LEU A 262 -11.38 30.43 -9.95
C LEU A 262 -10.87 31.36 -11.05
N LEU A 263 -11.79 32.00 -11.79
CA LEU A 263 -11.43 32.95 -12.85
C LEU A 263 -10.61 34.11 -12.29
N LYS A 264 -11.04 34.68 -11.16
CA LYS A 264 -10.28 35.73 -10.48
C LYS A 264 -8.86 35.26 -10.17
N LYS A 265 -8.71 34.06 -9.61
CA LYS A 265 -7.40 33.51 -9.25
C LYS A 265 -6.49 33.28 -10.46
N ILE A 266 -7.05 32.83 -11.58
CA ILE A 266 -6.33 32.69 -12.86
C ILE A 266 -5.82 34.06 -13.34
N MET A 267 -6.66 35.09 -13.29
CA MET A 267 -6.26 36.45 -13.69
C MET A 267 -5.14 37.00 -12.79
N ASP A 268 -5.25 36.81 -11.47
CA ASP A 268 -4.21 37.21 -10.51
C ASP A 268 -2.87 36.54 -10.82
N LEU A 269 -2.89 35.23 -11.16
CA LEU A 269 -1.70 34.47 -11.55
C LEU A 269 -1.05 34.99 -12.84
N LEU A 270 -1.86 35.29 -13.86
CA LEU A 270 -1.37 35.85 -15.13
C LEU A 270 -0.70 37.22 -14.92
N VAL A 271 -1.30 38.08 -14.10
CA VAL A 271 -0.70 39.38 -13.75
C VAL A 271 0.61 39.22 -12.98
N PHE A 272 0.68 38.26 -12.06
CA PHE A 272 1.90 37.96 -11.29
C PHE A 272 3.05 37.51 -12.20
N ILE A 273 2.80 36.54 -13.10
CA ILE A 273 3.81 36.06 -14.06
C ILE A 273 4.31 37.20 -14.95
N HIS A 274 3.40 38.05 -15.46
CA HIS A 274 3.76 39.19 -16.30
C HIS A 274 4.65 40.21 -15.58
N LYS A 275 4.41 40.44 -14.28
CA LYS A 275 5.26 41.33 -13.46
C LYS A 275 6.66 40.74 -13.27
N LEU A 276 6.76 39.46 -12.90
CA LEU A 276 8.05 38.79 -12.74
C LEU A 276 8.90 38.79 -14.02
N ALA A 277 8.28 38.63 -15.19
CA ALA A 277 9.00 38.69 -16.46
C ALA A 277 9.62 40.08 -16.68
N LYS A 278 8.87 41.16 -16.37
CA LYS A 278 9.37 42.53 -16.49
C LYS A 278 10.52 42.85 -15.53
N ASP A 279 10.48 42.29 -14.33
CA ASP A 279 11.50 42.55 -13.31
C ASP A 279 12.81 41.78 -13.57
N ASN A 280 12.78 40.70 -14.35
CA ASN A 280 13.96 39.91 -14.74
C ASN A 280 14.62 40.37 -16.06
N ASP A 281 13.93 41.19 -16.85
CA ASP A 281 14.43 41.75 -18.12
C ASP A 281 15.11 43.14 -17.94
N GLY A 282 15.40 43.55 -16.69
CA GLY A 282 16.11 44.78 -16.33
C GLY A 282 17.42 44.51 -15.59
#